data_AF-A0A1R2B7W3-F1
#
_entry.id   AF-A0A1R2B7W3-F1
#
_cell.length_a   1.000
_cell.length_b   1.000
_cell.length_c   1.000
_cell.angle_alpha   90.00
_cell.angle_beta   90.00
_cell.angle_gamma   90.00
#
_symmetry.space_group_name_H-M   'P 1'
#
loop_
_entity.id
_entity.type
_entity.pdbx_description
1 polymer ?
#
loop_
_entity_poly.entity_id
_entity_poly.type
_entity_poly.pdbx_seq_one_letter_code
_entity_poly.pdbx_strand_id
1 'polypeptide(L)'
;MSEILDESRDGKLYQQLTENDCGKKVFITSEDPIGLYNHTIKQFNAACNRTCEGSYEKIDPNCLYGAWMLRWWTLLRCDTNVFFLIVSFVINFVVSLIPILNLIDFVIWIMVWLLYERAYKIHKRTNKNLSQDPFKYMVHNNALCAKAKLYNLYYEMPVSSLSSLGMRESQMEILKSRKKGSTVTFMIYNDRFKSAWSRFGFLRIFHIIQLLICIGGVLLANLAIYPKMHINEVFQST
;
A
#
# COMPACT_ATOMS: atom_id res chain seq x y z
N MET A 1 16.74 -16.81 -19.86
CA MET A 1 16.90 -16.16 -21.19
C MET A 1 15.82 -15.13 -21.48
N SER A 2 14.63 -15.18 -20.86
CA SER A 2 13.61 -14.12 -20.97
C SER A 2 13.90 -12.87 -20.11
N GLU A 3 14.51 -13.01 -18.93
CA GLU A 3 14.83 -11.86 -18.05
C GLU A 3 15.86 -10.89 -18.65
N ILE A 4 16.88 -11.42 -19.35
CA ILE A 4 17.93 -10.61 -19.98
C ILE A 4 17.37 -9.76 -21.15
N LEU A 5 16.34 -10.27 -21.83
CA LEU A 5 15.64 -9.53 -22.90
C LEU A 5 14.72 -8.43 -22.34
N ASP A 6 14.16 -8.63 -21.15
CA ASP A 6 13.24 -7.68 -20.51
C ASP A 6 14.00 -6.47 -19.93
N GLU A 7 15.17 -6.69 -19.31
CA GLU A 7 16.02 -5.59 -18.81
C GLU A 7 16.54 -4.67 -19.93
N SER A 8 16.87 -5.23 -21.08
CA SER A 8 17.29 -4.48 -22.28
C SER A 8 16.15 -3.62 -22.84
N ARG A 9 14.92 -4.15 -22.82
CA ARG A 9 13.72 -3.44 -23.29
C ARG A 9 13.33 -2.29 -22.36
N ASP A 10 13.32 -2.53 -21.05
CA ASP A 10 13.03 -1.51 -20.04
C ASP A 10 14.17 -0.47 -19.91
N GLY A 11 15.40 -0.82 -20.30
CA GLY A 11 16.52 0.10 -20.53
C GLY A 11 16.22 1.13 -21.59
N LYS A 12 15.89 0.66 -22.80
CA LYS A 12 15.56 1.53 -23.94
C LYS A 12 14.30 2.35 -23.68
N LEU A 13 13.29 1.76 -23.05
CA LEU A 13 12.06 2.45 -22.67
C LEU A 13 12.33 3.62 -21.71
N TYR A 14 13.13 3.38 -20.67
CA TYR A 14 13.51 4.44 -19.73
C TYR A 14 14.27 5.55 -20.43
N GLN A 15 15.25 5.21 -21.26
CA GLN A 15 16.04 6.18 -21.99
C GLN A 15 15.16 7.05 -22.91
N GLN A 16 14.29 6.46 -23.72
CA GLN A 16 13.34 7.19 -24.58
C GLN A 16 12.38 8.08 -23.81
N LEU A 17 11.91 7.64 -22.64
CA LEU A 17 10.97 8.40 -21.81
C LEU A 17 11.65 9.53 -21.04
N THR A 18 12.95 9.40 -20.74
CA THR A 18 13.73 10.40 -19.99
C THR A 18 14.36 11.43 -20.92
N GLU A 19 14.80 11.03 -22.12
CA GLU A 19 15.40 11.92 -23.13
C GLU A 19 14.41 12.95 -23.68
N ASN A 20 13.12 12.64 -23.70
CA ASN A 20 12.09 13.54 -24.23
C ASN A 20 11.51 14.52 -23.18
N ASP A 21 11.97 14.47 -21.91
CA ASP A 21 11.44 15.23 -20.76
C ASP A 21 9.89 15.24 -20.64
N CYS A 22 9.24 14.22 -21.18
CA CYS A 22 7.79 14.09 -21.22
C CYS A 22 7.19 13.69 -19.86
N GLY A 23 8.05 13.49 -18.85
CA GLY A 23 7.72 12.81 -17.60
C GLY A 23 7.37 13.78 -16.47
N LYS A 24 6.12 13.79 -16.00
CA LYS A 24 5.74 14.47 -14.76
C LYS A 24 5.83 13.52 -13.57
N LYS A 25 6.76 13.80 -12.67
CA LYS A 25 6.95 13.08 -11.40
C LYS A 25 5.79 13.36 -10.44
N VAL A 26 5.30 12.32 -9.78
CA VAL A 26 4.27 12.44 -8.74
C VAL A 26 4.85 11.98 -7.41
N PHE A 27 4.95 12.93 -6.48
CA PHE A 27 5.41 12.65 -5.13
C PHE A 27 4.26 12.23 -4.23
N ILE A 28 4.59 11.37 -3.28
CA ILE A 28 3.65 10.83 -2.31
C ILE A 28 3.71 11.68 -1.05
N THR A 29 2.54 11.97 -0.50
CA THR A 29 2.41 12.84 0.67
C THR A 29 2.57 12.07 1.98
N SER A 30 2.25 10.77 2.01
CA SER A 30 2.45 9.92 3.19
C SER A 30 2.63 8.46 2.78
N GLU A 31 3.51 7.76 3.51
CA GLU A 31 3.81 6.34 3.30
C GLU A 31 3.03 5.39 4.20
N ASP A 32 2.16 5.91 5.07
CA ASP A 32 1.22 5.07 5.82
C ASP A 32 0.17 4.44 4.87
N PRO A 33 -0.52 3.35 5.26
CA PRO A 33 -1.45 2.66 4.38
C PRO A 33 -2.60 3.51 3.85
N ILE A 34 -3.17 4.42 4.67
CA ILE A 34 -4.24 5.32 4.24
C ILE A 34 -3.65 6.41 3.33
N GLY A 35 -2.48 6.93 3.65
CA GLY A 35 -1.73 7.85 2.80
C GLY A 35 -1.48 7.30 1.39
N LEU A 36 -0.95 6.08 1.30
CA LEU A 36 -0.71 5.38 0.04
C LEU A 36 -2.02 5.11 -0.71
N TYR A 37 -3.07 4.67 -0.01
CA TYR A 37 -4.38 4.47 -0.60
C TYR A 37 -4.95 5.76 -1.20
N ASN A 38 -4.93 6.86 -0.44
CA ASN A 38 -5.42 8.17 -0.87
C ASN A 38 -4.62 8.74 -2.04
N HIS A 39 -3.32 8.45 -2.09
CA HIS A 39 -2.50 8.77 -3.25
C HIS A 39 -3.00 8.03 -4.49
N THR A 40 -3.28 6.73 -4.38
CA THR A 40 -3.86 5.93 -5.45
C THR A 40 -5.24 6.43 -5.88
N ILE A 41 -6.12 6.77 -4.94
CA ILE A 41 -7.43 7.41 -5.20
C ILE A 41 -7.28 8.71 -5.99
N LYS A 42 -6.31 9.56 -5.60
CA LYS A 42 -6.03 10.81 -6.32
C LYS A 42 -5.68 10.53 -7.79
N GLN A 43 -4.90 9.48 -8.06
CA GLN A 43 -4.54 9.12 -9.43
C GLN A 43 -5.70 8.48 -10.21
N PHE A 44 -6.56 7.67 -9.57
CA PHE A 44 -7.77 7.14 -10.22
C PHE A 44 -8.74 8.26 -10.61
N ASN A 45 -8.80 9.33 -9.82
CA ASN A 45 -9.64 10.48 -10.11
C ASN A 45 -9.08 11.41 -11.20
N ALA A 46 -7.83 11.23 -11.63
CA ALA A 46 -7.24 12.03 -12.70
C ALA A 46 -7.94 11.78 -14.04
N ALA A 47 -8.12 12.83 -14.84
CA ALA A 47 -8.92 12.78 -16.07
C ALA A 47 -8.46 11.69 -17.05
N CYS A 48 -7.14 11.48 -17.21
CA CYS A 48 -6.58 10.44 -18.10
C CYS A 48 -6.68 9.02 -17.55
N ASN A 49 -7.04 8.84 -16.27
CA ASN A 49 -7.06 7.55 -15.57
C ASN A 49 -8.46 7.10 -15.17
N ARG A 50 -9.44 8.02 -15.15
CA ARG A 50 -10.78 7.78 -14.63
C ARG A 50 -11.53 6.73 -15.48
N THR A 51 -12.06 5.71 -14.83
CA THR A 51 -12.78 4.59 -15.47
C THR A 51 -14.30 4.61 -15.29
N CYS A 52 -14.83 5.55 -14.51
CA CYS A 52 -16.25 5.68 -14.17
C CYS A 52 -16.64 7.16 -14.12
N GLU A 53 -17.93 7.47 -14.23
CA GLU A 53 -18.41 8.86 -14.21
C GLU A 53 -18.27 9.52 -12.82
N GLY A 54 -18.38 8.74 -11.76
CA GLY A 54 -18.16 9.19 -10.38
C GLY A 54 -16.69 9.33 -9.99
N SER A 55 -16.45 10.11 -8.93
CA SER A 55 -15.13 10.18 -8.29
C SER A 55 -15.02 9.18 -7.16
N TYR A 56 -13.87 8.51 -7.08
CA TYR A 56 -13.50 7.74 -5.90
C TYR A 56 -13.34 8.65 -4.69
N GLU A 57 -13.79 8.17 -3.54
CA GLU A 57 -13.75 8.89 -2.28
C GLU A 57 -12.41 8.68 -1.58
N LYS A 58 -11.82 9.77 -1.08
CA LYS A 58 -10.62 9.71 -0.23
C LYS A 58 -11.05 9.42 1.21
N ILE A 59 -10.15 8.79 1.95
CA ILE A 59 -10.33 8.49 3.36
C ILE A 59 -9.71 9.63 4.18
N ASP A 60 -10.40 10.10 5.21
CA ASP A 60 -9.83 11.14 6.07
C ASP A 60 -8.56 10.61 6.77
N PRO A 61 -7.42 11.32 6.65
CA PRO A 61 -6.20 10.91 7.33
C PRO A 61 -6.36 11.05 8.84
N ASN A 62 -5.81 10.12 9.60
CA ASN A 62 -5.78 10.19 11.05
C ASN A 62 -4.34 10.06 11.54
N CYS A 63 -3.88 11.02 12.35
CA CYS A 63 -2.49 11.07 12.80
C CYS A 63 -2.11 9.86 13.68
N LEU A 64 -3.00 9.42 14.56
CA LEU A 64 -2.75 8.26 15.41
C LEU A 64 -2.59 6.99 14.57
N TYR A 65 -3.53 6.74 13.66
CA TYR A 65 -3.45 5.62 12.73
C TYR A 65 -2.18 5.69 11.88
N GLY A 66 -1.91 6.84 11.27
CA GLY A 66 -0.77 7.04 10.39
C GLY A 66 0.55 6.80 11.12
N ALA A 67 0.74 7.38 12.31
CA ALA A 67 1.96 7.18 13.10
C ALA A 67 2.15 5.73 13.54
N TRP A 68 1.07 5.05 13.96
CA TRP A 68 1.13 3.66 14.39
C TRP A 68 1.44 2.72 13.22
N MET A 69 0.71 2.87 12.12
CA MET A 69 0.85 2.00 10.96
C MET A 69 2.10 2.30 10.14
N LEU A 70 2.61 3.52 10.13
CA LEU A 70 3.91 3.82 9.53
C LEU A 70 5.00 2.95 10.18
N ARG A 71 4.98 2.78 11.50
CA ARG A 71 5.94 1.93 12.22
C ARG A 71 5.72 0.45 11.92
N TRP A 72 4.51 -0.05 12.14
CA TRP A 72 4.24 -1.49 12.10
C TRP A 72 4.08 -2.08 10.69
N TRP A 73 3.70 -1.27 9.71
CA TRP A 73 3.42 -1.73 8.36
C TRP A 73 4.51 -1.32 7.37
N THR A 74 4.83 -0.04 7.34
CA THR A 74 5.70 0.53 6.30
C THR A 74 7.18 0.42 6.65
N LEU A 75 7.59 0.86 7.84
CA LEU A 75 9.01 0.82 8.24
C LEU A 75 9.51 -0.61 8.41
N LEU A 76 8.68 -1.50 8.97
CA LEU A 76 8.98 -2.92 9.02
C LEU A 76 8.86 -3.61 7.65
N ARG A 77 8.34 -2.95 6.60
CA ARG A 77 8.19 -3.55 5.26
C ARG A 77 7.29 -4.78 5.22
N CYS A 78 6.33 -4.85 6.14
CA CYS A 78 5.33 -5.92 6.22
C CYS A 78 4.47 -6.02 4.95
N ASP A 79 4.38 -4.93 4.19
CA ASP A 79 3.66 -4.86 2.91
C ASP A 79 4.36 -5.60 1.77
N THR A 80 5.68 -5.83 1.88
CA THR A 80 6.52 -6.39 0.82
C THR A 80 7.12 -7.75 1.15
N ASN A 81 7.38 -8.06 2.42
CA ASN A 81 8.08 -9.28 2.81
C ASN A 81 7.37 -10.03 3.96
N VAL A 82 7.05 -11.31 3.71
CA VAL A 82 6.40 -12.20 4.69
C VAL A 82 7.25 -12.41 5.93
N PHE A 83 8.58 -12.44 5.80
CA PHE A 83 9.47 -12.55 6.95
C PHE A 83 9.26 -11.39 7.93
N PHE A 84 9.23 -10.16 7.42
CA PHE A 84 9.01 -8.99 8.28
C PHE A 84 7.59 -8.91 8.84
N LEU A 85 6.60 -9.43 8.11
CA LEU A 85 5.25 -9.60 8.64
C LEU A 85 5.23 -10.51 9.88
N ILE A 86 5.94 -11.65 9.82
CA ILE A 86 6.07 -12.56 10.97
C ILE A 86 6.83 -11.89 12.12
N VAL A 87 7.91 -11.18 11.83
CA VAL A 87 8.67 -10.42 12.84
C VAL A 87 7.76 -9.40 13.56
N SER A 88 6.90 -8.69 12.83
CA SER A 88 5.90 -7.77 13.41
C SER A 88 5.00 -8.49 14.42
N PHE A 89 4.52 -9.70 14.10
CA PHE A 89 3.69 -10.49 15.01
C PHE A 89 4.45 -10.93 16.27
N VAL A 90 5.70 -11.37 16.12
CA VAL A 90 6.54 -11.80 17.25
C VAL A 90 6.86 -10.64 18.19
N ILE A 91 7.23 -9.47 17.65
CA ILE A 91 7.50 -8.28 18.48
C ILE A 91 6.23 -7.90 19.27
N ASN A 92 5.08 -7.88 18.61
CA ASN A 92 3.82 -7.52 19.27
C ASN A 92 3.45 -8.53 20.37
N PHE A 93 3.69 -9.83 20.14
CA PHE A 93 3.52 -10.86 21.15
C PHE A 93 4.41 -10.63 22.37
N VAL A 94 5.71 -10.37 22.18
CA VAL A 94 6.66 -10.12 23.28
C VAL A 94 6.25 -8.88 24.10
N VAL A 95 5.85 -7.80 23.44
CA VAL A 95 5.35 -6.58 24.12
C VAL A 95 4.11 -6.90 24.96
N SER A 96 3.23 -7.77 24.46
CA SER A 96 2.01 -8.20 25.16
C SER A 96 2.26 -9.03 26.43
N LEU A 97 3.50 -9.47 26.67
CA LEU A 97 3.89 -10.17 27.90
C LEU A 97 4.34 -9.23 29.03
N ILE A 98 4.53 -7.93 28.74
CA ILE A 98 5.01 -6.95 29.71
C ILE A 98 3.81 -6.34 30.46
N PRO A 99 3.81 -6.33 31.81
CA PRO A 99 2.72 -5.73 32.58
C PRO A 99 2.51 -4.27 32.21
N ILE A 100 1.24 -3.81 32.27
CA ILE A 100 0.80 -2.44 31.95
C ILE A 100 0.94 -2.09 30.46
N LEU A 101 2.09 -2.36 29.84
CA LEU A 101 2.30 -2.16 28.41
C LEU A 101 1.36 -3.01 27.57
N ASN A 102 1.05 -4.24 28.01
CA ASN A 102 0.12 -5.11 27.30
C ASN A 102 -1.32 -4.54 27.22
N LEU A 103 -1.78 -3.85 28.27
CA LEU A 103 -3.08 -3.20 28.29
C LEU A 103 -3.09 -1.96 27.39
N ILE A 104 -2.05 -1.14 27.48
CA ILE A 104 -1.88 0.06 26.63
C ILE A 104 -1.84 -0.34 25.15
N ASP A 105 -1.03 -1.34 24.82
CA ASP A 105 -0.87 -1.83 23.45
C ASP A 105 -2.19 -2.40 22.90
N PHE A 106 -2.90 -3.21 23.69
CA PHE A 106 -4.22 -3.72 23.33
C PHE A 106 -5.23 -2.59 23.03
N VAL A 107 -5.29 -1.56 23.88
CA VAL A 107 -6.18 -0.41 23.67
C VAL A 107 -5.81 0.36 22.40
N ILE A 108 -4.51 0.56 22.13
CA ILE A 108 -4.05 1.19 20.89
C ILE A 108 -4.45 0.37 19.67
N TRP A 109 -4.23 -0.94 19.68
CA TRP A 109 -4.63 -1.81 18.56
C TRP A 109 -6.14 -1.81 18.32
N ILE A 110 -6.96 -1.75 19.38
CA ILE A 110 -8.41 -1.58 19.23
C ILE A 110 -8.73 -0.24 18.54
N MET A 111 -8.14 0.87 19.00
CA MET A 111 -8.37 2.19 18.42
C MET A 111 -7.99 2.21 16.94
N VAL A 112 -6.81 1.69 16.59
CA VAL A 112 -6.30 1.61 15.22
C VAL A 112 -7.20 0.73 14.35
N TRP A 113 -7.67 -0.42 14.86
CA TRP A 113 -8.61 -1.29 14.14
C TRP A 113 -9.95 -0.59 13.89
N LEU A 114 -10.51 0.12 14.87
CA LEU A 114 -11.78 0.86 14.71
C LEU A 114 -11.64 1.98 13.67
N LEU A 115 -10.52 2.73 13.70
CA LEU A 115 -10.22 3.74 12.68
C LEU A 115 -10.11 3.10 11.29
N TYR A 116 -9.44 1.94 11.20
CA TYR A 116 -9.32 1.19 9.96
C TYR A 116 -10.66 0.65 9.44
N GLU A 117 -11.55 0.15 10.30
CA GLU A 117 -12.87 -0.34 9.87
C GLU A 117 -13.73 0.79 9.26
N ARG A 118 -13.62 2.02 9.77
CA ARG A 118 -14.26 3.20 9.16
C ARG A 118 -13.71 3.44 7.74
N ALA A 119 -12.40 3.43 7.59
CA ALA A 119 -11.70 3.55 6.31
C ALA A 119 -12.07 2.43 5.32
N TYR A 120 -12.13 1.18 5.79
CA TYR A 120 -12.44 0.00 4.99
C TYR A 120 -13.88 0.01 4.46
N LYS A 121 -14.83 0.58 5.22
CA LYS A 121 -16.21 0.77 4.74
C LYS A 121 -16.26 1.64 3.48
N ILE A 122 -15.50 2.73 3.41
CA ILE A 122 -15.40 3.59 2.22
C ILE A 122 -14.82 2.80 1.04
N HIS A 123 -13.73 2.06 1.27
CA HIS A 123 -13.13 1.21 0.25
C HIS A 123 -14.12 0.19 -0.33
N LYS A 124 -14.78 -0.58 0.54
CA LYS A 124 -15.64 -1.69 0.13
C LYS A 124 -16.98 -1.21 -0.45
N ARG A 125 -17.64 -0.22 0.18
CA ARG A 125 -19.00 0.20 -0.19
C ARG A 125 -19.01 1.25 -1.29
N THR A 126 -18.12 2.23 -1.21
CA THR A 126 -18.07 3.32 -2.20
C THR A 126 -17.17 2.91 -3.35
N ASN A 127 -15.88 2.73 -3.09
CA ASN A 127 -14.89 2.74 -4.16
C ASN A 127 -14.86 1.44 -4.99
N LYS A 128 -15.00 0.26 -4.37
CA LYS A 128 -15.01 -1.02 -5.09
C LYS A 128 -16.23 -1.23 -5.97
N ASN A 129 -17.35 -0.58 -5.66
CA ASN A 129 -18.57 -0.69 -6.44
C ASN A 129 -18.61 0.27 -7.64
N LEU A 130 -17.75 1.30 -7.65
CA LEU A 130 -17.69 2.29 -8.75
C LEU A 130 -17.08 1.76 -10.04
N SER A 131 -16.11 0.85 -9.96
CA SER A 131 -15.44 0.29 -11.14
C SER A 131 -14.90 -1.11 -10.87
N GLN A 132 -15.10 -2.00 -11.84
CA GLN A 132 -14.54 -3.35 -11.81
C GLN A 132 -13.02 -3.36 -11.93
N ASP A 133 -12.46 -2.47 -12.75
CA ASP A 133 -11.01 -2.35 -12.95
C ASP A 133 -10.58 -0.87 -13.01
N PRO A 134 -10.16 -0.27 -11.88
CA PRO A 134 -9.68 1.11 -11.84
C PRO A 134 -8.30 1.29 -12.51
N PHE A 135 -7.60 0.20 -12.87
CA PHE A 135 -6.28 0.25 -13.50
C PHE A 135 -6.31 0.16 -15.02
N LYS A 136 -7.47 -0.10 -15.62
CA LYS A 136 -7.68 -0.33 -17.06
C LYS A 136 -6.94 0.65 -17.97
N TYR A 137 -6.82 1.88 -17.51
CA TYR A 137 -6.31 3.02 -18.26
C TYR A 137 -4.87 3.42 -17.96
N MET A 138 -4.21 2.65 -17.10
CA MET A 138 -2.85 2.87 -16.65
C MET A 138 -1.94 1.75 -17.16
N VAL A 139 -0.64 2.01 -17.25
CA VAL A 139 0.36 1.04 -17.70
C VAL A 139 1.15 0.54 -16.50
N HIS A 140 1.14 -0.77 -16.28
CA HIS A 140 1.95 -1.39 -15.23
C HIS A 140 3.37 -1.63 -15.76
N ASN A 141 4.38 -1.02 -15.14
CA ASN A 141 5.79 -1.31 -15.41
C ASN A 141 6.64 -1.02 -14.15
N ASN A 142 7.12 -2.10 -13.52
CA ASN A 142 7.91 -2.04 -12.29
C ASN A 142 9.33 -1.50 -12.53
N ALA A 143 10.00 -1.97 -13.57
CA ALA A 143 11.40 -1.62 -13.83
C ALA A 143 11.58 -0.13 -14.10
N LEU A 144 10.67 0.46 -14.87
CA LEU A 144 10.68 1.89 -15.16
C LEU A 144 10.49 2.73 -13.90
N CYS A 145 9.52 2.35 -13.07
CA CYS A 145 9.26 3.01 -11.79
C CYS A 145 10.44 2.86 -10.81
N ALA A 146 11.09 1.69 -10.80
CA ALA A 146 12.28 1.43 -9.98
C ALA A 146 13.46 2.30 -10.41
N LYS A 147 13.74 2.42 -11.72
CA LYS A 147 14.77 3.33 -12.25
C LYS A 147 14.50 4.78 -11.89
N ALA A 148 13.24 5.21 -11.98
CA ALA A 148 12.83 6.55 -11.60
C ALA A 148 12.71 6.79 -10.08
N LYS A 149 12.83 5.74 -9.26
CA LYS A 149 12.61 5.74 -7.80
C LYS A 149 11.25 6.34 -7.39
N LEU A 150 10.19 6.06 -8.16
CA LEU A 150 8.84 6.59 -7.95
C LEU A 150 7.79 5.48 -8.04
N TYR A 151 6.62 5.65 -7.41
CA TYR A 151 5.56 4.61 -7.47
C TYR A 151 4.66 4.77 -8.69
N ASN A 152 4.56 5.99 -9.21
CA ASN A 152 3.86 6.29 -10.44
C ASN A 152 4.43 7.54 -11.11
N LEU A 153 4.27 7.61 -12.42
CA LEU A 153 4.79 8.66 -13.30
C LEU A 153 3.75 8.96 -14.36
N TYR A 154 3.61 10.23 -14.74
CA TYR A 154 2.84 10.60 -15.93
C TYR A 154 3.75 10.85 -17.11
N TYR A 155 3.31 10.45 -18.28
CA TYR A 155 3.94 10.78 -19.55
C TYR A 155 2.92 11.41 -20.48
N GLU A 156 3.36 12.44 -21.20
CA GLU A 156 2.62 13.01 -22.32
C GLU A 156 3.47 12.91 -23.58
N MET A 157 2.97 12.20 -24.61
CA MET A 157 3.75 11.99 -25.82
C MET A 157 2.90 11.91 -27.09
N PRO A 158 3.50 12.13 -28.27
CA PRO A 158 2.81 11.94 -29.54
C PRO A 158 2.32 10.50 -29.72
N VAL A 159 1.14 10.34 -30.32
CA VAL A 159 0.54 9.02 -30.62
C VAL A 159 1.46 8.15 -31.50
N SER A 160 2.22 8.79 -32.40
CA SER A 160 3.20 8.12 -33.27
C SER A 160 4.34 7.45 -32.50
N SER A 161 4.66 7.95 -31.30
CA SER A 161 5.73 7.42 -30.45
C SER A 161 5.26 6.28 -29.53
N LEU A 162 3.95 6.01 -29.43
CA LEU A 162 3.44 4.94 -28.56
C LEU A 162 3.88 3.53 -29.00
N SER A 163 4.02 3.30 -30.31
CA SER A 163 4.40 1.99 -30.86
C SER A 163 5.83 1.58 -30.54
N SER A 164 6.72 2.51 -30.21
CA SER A 164 8.09 2.19 -29.83
C SER A 164 8.23 1.73 -28.36
N LEU A 165 7.20 1.87 -27.53
CA LEU A 165 7.26 1.59 -26.10
C LEU A 165 7.10 0.10 -25.73
N GLY A 166 6.90 -0.80 -26.71
CA GLY A 166 6.79 -2.24 -26.47
C GLY A 166 5.60 -2.65 -25.59
N MET A 167 4.55 -1.82 -25.55
CA MET A 167 3.31 -2.10 -24.82
C MET A 167 2.46 -3.16 -25.51
N ARG A 168 1.55 -3.81 -24.76
CA ARG A 168 0.59 -4.75 -25.37
C ARG A 168 -0.34 -4.00 -26.32
N GLU A 169 -0.72 -4.62 -27.44
CA GLU A 169 -1.59 -4.01 -28.45
C GLU A 169 -2.89 -3.48 -27.84
N SER A 170 -3.53 -4.26 -26.97
CA SER A 170 -4.75 -3.85 -26.28
C SER A 170 -4.56 -2.59 -25.42
N GLN A 171 -3.40 -2.42 -24.77
CA GLN A 171 -3.09 -1.19 -24.03
C GLN A 171 -2.85 -0.01 -24.97
N MET A 172 -2.19 -0.24 -26.10
CA MET A 172 -1.98 0.79 -27.11
C MET A 172 -3.29 1.27 -27.71
N GLU A 173 -4.22 0.37 -28.04
CA GLU A 173 -5.56 0.74 -28.56
C GLU A 173 -6.35 1.56 -27.53
N ILE A 174 -6.32 1.15 -26.27
CA ILE A 174 -6.93 1.88 -25.16
C ILE A 174 -6.31 3.28 -25.00
N LEU A 175 -5.00 3.42 -25.17
CA LEU A 175 -4.31 4.71 -25.09
C LEU A 175 -4.64 5.61 -26.30
N LYS A 176 -4.61 5.04 -27.51
CA LYS A 176 -4.90 5.75 -28.77
C LYS A 176 -6.33 6.27 -28.84
N SER A 177 -7.31 5.53 -28.31
CA SER A 177 -8.71 5.97 -28.27
C SER A 177 -8.96 7.20 -27.41
N ARG A 178 -7.97 7.59 -26.58
CA ARG A 178 -8.07 8.70 -25.62
C ARG A 178 -7.15 9.87 -25.96
N LYS A 179 -6.69 9.94 -27.22
CA LYS A 179 -5.83 11.03 -27.71
C LYS A 179 -6.52 12.39 -27.57
N LYS A 180 -5.74 13.40 -27.19
CA LYS A 180 -6.15 14.81 -27.22
C LYS A 180 -5.33 15.52 -28.29
N GLY A 181 -5.89 15.67 -29.48
CA GLY A 181 -5.13 16.11 -30.65
C GLY A 181 -4.14 15.03 -31.10
N SER A 182 -2.85 15.37 -31.09
CA SER A 182 -1.75 14.48 -31.47
C SER A 182 -1.06 13.79 -30.29
N THR A 183 -1.40 14.15 -29.04
CA THR A 183 -0.75 13.62 -27.84
C THR A 183 -1.68 12.70 -27.04
N VAL A 184 -1.05 11.81 -26.28
CA VAL A 184 -1.70 10.95 -25.27
C VAL A 184 -0.99 11.15 -23.94
N THR A 185 -1.79 11.39 -22.90
CA THR A 185 -1.32 11.41 -21.51
C THR A 185 -1.68 10.09 -20.84
N PHE A 186 -0.70 9.45 -20.21
CA PHE A 186 -0.94 8.21 -19.47
C PHE A 186 -0.04 8.08 -18.25
N MET A 187 -0.47 7.24 -17.31
CA MET A 187 0.26 6.97 -16.10
C MET A 187 0.93 5.60 -16.15
N ILE A 188 2.20 5.55 -15.79
CA ILE A 188 2.91 4.30 -15.49
C ILE A 188 2.94 4.10 -13.98
N TYR A 189 2.75 2.88 -13.49
CA TYR A 189 2.73 2.55 -12.07
C TYR A 189 3.42 1.22 -11.75
N ASN A 190 3.80 1.04 -10.49
CA ASN A 190 4.45 -0.17 -9.99
C ASN A 190 3.55 -1.03 -9.07
N ASP A 191 4.10 -2.15 -8.60
CA ASP A 191 3.44 -3.06 -7.67
C ASP A 191 3.06 -2.42 -6.34
N ARG A 192 3.84 -1.46 -5.85
CA ARG A 192 3.52 -0.77 -4.60
C ARG A 192 2.27 0.10 -4.75
N PHE A 193 2.13 0.80 -5.88
CA PHE A 193 0.92 1.54 -6.23
C PHE A 193 -0.29 0.62 -6.34
N LYS A 194 -0.14 -0.52 -7.02
CA LYS A 194 -1.20 -1.53 -7.16
C LYS A 194 -1.61 -2.13 -5.81
N SER A 195 -0.61 -2.49 -5.00
CA SER A 195 -0.74 -3.03 -3.65
C SER A 195 -1.55 -2.14 -2.74
N ALA A 196 -1.31 -0.82 -2.76
CA ALA A 196 -2.03 0.14 -1.93
C ALA A 196 -3.55 0.04 -2.08
N TRP A 197 -4.05 -0.29 -3.27
CA TRP A 197 -5.47 -0.55 -3.51
C TRP A 197 -5.87 -2.02 -3.36
N SER A 198 -5.11 -2.95 -3.95
CA SER A 198 -5.50 -4.36 -4.03
C SER A 198 -5.37 -5.10 -2.69
N ARG A 199 -4.37 -4.72 -1.88
CA ARG A 199 -4.09 -5.31 -0.57
C ARG A 199 -4.76 -4.56 0.58
N PHE A 200 -5.58 -3.54 0.30
CA PHE A 200 -6.30 -2.83 1.36
C PHE A 200 -7.12 -3.82 2.21
N GLY A 201 -7.87 -4.73 1.60
CA GLY A 201 -8.57 -5.79 2.34
C GLY A 201 -7.69 -6.72 3.19
N PHE A 202 -6.46 -7.02 2.74
CA PHE A 202 -5.51 -7.83 3.51
C PHE A 202 -5.07 -7.14 4.80
N LEU A 203 -4.99 -5.80 4.77
CA LEU A 203 -4.66 -5.01 5.95
C LEU A 203 -5.68 -5.20 7.08
N ARG A 204 -6.95 -5.50 6.75
CA ARG A 204 -7.96 -5.87 7.75
C ARG A 204 -7.57 -7.11 8.54
N ILE A 205 -7.12 -8.14 7.83
CA ILE A 205 -6.69 -9.42 8.40
C ILE A 205 -5.48 -9.20 9.30
N PHE A 206 -4.53 -8.36 8.86
CA PHE A 206 -3.38 -7.97 9.67
C PHE A 206 -3.81 -7.39 11.04
N HIS A 207 -4.76 -6.44 11.07
CA HIS A 207 -5.25 -5.89 12.34
C HIS A 207 -5.92 -6.94 13.22
N ILE A 208 -6.74 -7.83 12.63
CA ILE A 208 -7.40 -8.90 13.38
C ILE A 208 -6.37 -9.84 14.01
N ILE A 209 -5.36 -10.25 13.25
CA ILE A 209 -4.30 -11.13 13.77
C ILE A 209 -3.52 -10.43 14.89
N GLN A 210 -3.19 -9.14 14.74
CA GLN A 210 -2.50 -8.39 15.78
C GLN A 210 -3.31 -8.31 17.07
N LEU A 211 -4.62 -8.07 16.99
CA LEU A 211 -5.52 -8.08 18.15
C LEU A 211 -5.55 -9.46 18.82
N LEU A 212 -5.62 -10.55 18.04
CA LEU A 212 -5.60 -11.92 18.59
C LEU A 212 -4.28 -12.21 19.31
N ILE A 213 -3.15 -11.73 18.78
CA ILE A 213 -1.84 -11.84 19.42
C ILE A 213 -1.82 -11.07 20.74
N CYS A 214 -2.33 -9.83 20.77
CA CYS A 214 -2.41 -9.05 22.01
C CYS A 214 -3.27 -9.76 23.06
N ILE A 215 -4.45 -10.26 22.67
CA ILE A 215 -5.34 -11.01 23.57
C ILE A 215 -4.64 -12.26 24.11
N GLY A 216 -4.01 -13.06 23.24
CA GLY A 216 -3.28 -14.26 23.63
C GLY A 216 -2.12 -13.96 24.58
N GLY A 217 -1.36 -12.89 24.30
CA GLY A 217 -0.26 -12.43 25.15
C GLY A 217 -0.74 -11.96 26.51
N VAL A 218 -1.79 -11.15 26.57
CA VAL A 218 -2.41 -10.68 27.83
C VAL A 218 -2.89 -11.86 28.67
N LEU A 219 -3.58 -12.83 28.06
CA LEU A 219 -4.06 -14.03 28.76
C LEU A 219 -2.88 -14.86 29.30
N LEU A 220 -1.87 -15.12 28.47
CA LEU A 220 -0.69 -15.89 28.89
C LEU A 220 0.05 -15.21 30.03
N ALA A 221 0.23 -13.89 29.94
CA ALA A 221 0.92 -13.12 30.96
C ALA A 221 0.18 -13.18 32.31
N ASN A 222 -1.13 -12.93 32.30
CA ASN A 222 -1.94 -12.91 33.53
C ASN A 222 -2.21 -14.30 34.12
N LEU A 223 -2.31 -15.35 33.30
CA LEU A 223 -2.64 -16.70 33.77
C LEU A 223 -1.41 -17.52 34.13
N ALA A 224 -0.28 -17.32 33.45
CA ALA A 224 0.89 -18.19 33.60
C ALA A 224 2.15 -17.50 34.15
N ILE A 225 2.35 -16.21 33.86
CA ILE A 225 3.59 -15.50 34.20
C ILE A 225 3.44 -14.75 35.52
N TYR A 226 2.45 -13.87 35.62
CA TYR A 226 2.30 -12.97 36.77
C TYR A 226 1.99 -13.70 38.09
N PRO A 227 1.14 -14.74 38.11
CA PRO A 227 0.89 -15.49 39.35
C PRO A 227 2.17 -16.14 39.90
N LYS A 228 3.07 -16.61 39.03
CA LYS A 228 4.35 -17.22 39.44
C LYS A 228 5.33 -16.20 40.02
N MET A 229 5.32 -14.96 39.52
CA MET A 229 6.17 -13.90 40.06
C MET A 229 5.74 -13.53 41.48
N HIS A 230 4.44 -13.39 41.74
CA HIS A 230 3.93 -13.10 43.09
C HIS A 230 4.25 -14.21 44.10
N ILE A 231 4.18 -15.48 43.70
CA ILE A 231 4.54 -16.60 44.59
C ILE A 231 6.01 -16.51 45.02
N ASN A 232 6.92 -16.22 44.08
CA ASN A 232 8.35 -16.13 44.38
C ASN A 232 8.71 -14.96 45.31
N GLU A 233 8.04 -13.82 45.19
CA GLU A 233 8.27 -12.66 46.08
C GLU A 233 7.86 -12.97 47.53
N VAL A 234 6.75 -13.68 47.74
CA VAL A 234 6.30 -14.07 49.08
C VAL A 234 7.33 -14.97 49.76
N PHE A 235 7.86 -15.97 49.05
CA PHE A 235 8.84 -16.91 49.61
C PHE A 235 10.24 -16.33 49.82
N GLN A 236 10.62 -15.22 49.18
CA GLN A 236 11.89 -14.54 49.44
C GLN A 236 11.83 -13.57 50.64
N SER A 237 10.62 -13.20 51.07
CA SER A 237 10.40 -12.27 52.19
C SER A 237 10.20 -12.94 53.57
N THR A 238 10.14 -14.27 53.60
CA THR A 238 10.11 -15.14 54.80
C THR A 238 11.44 -15.84 55.02
#